data_AF-A0A917H6G6-F1
#
_entry.id   AF-A0A917H6G6-F1
#
_cell.length_a   1.000
_cell.length_b   1.000
_cell.length_c   1.000
_cell.angle_alpha   90.00
_cell.angle_beta   90.00
_cell.angle_gamma   90.00
#
_symmetry.space_group_name_H-M   'P 1'
#
loop_
_entity.id
_entity.type
_entity.pdbx_description
1 polymer ?
#
loop_
_entity_poly.entity_id
_entity_poly.type
_entity_poly.pdbx_seq_one_letter_code
_entity_poly.pdbx_strand_id
1 'polypeptide(L)'
;MKAFYCLVLIALVFGCMGQAKADPVDFHIRVLDPPPPANPSYPLYLISATSFDVSFTPCLTGELPSGMTADGCFAARNISGLDWVGLDFSFPSGGVLTGQTASCAPAPSDNIFSATDCPLDPANGAFDLGFSEGVIHNGDYFFITEDGVVPPEDFPTGSVTATVLTPEPEPMVLLSTGVLLFGCLLYAERLRVLRASPLC
;
A
#
# COMPACT_ATOMS: atom_id res chain seq x y z
N MET A 1 1.52 57.01 28.08
CA MET A 1 0.72 56.73 26.87
C MET A 1 1.55 56.24 25.67
N LYS A 2 2.74 56.79 25.38
CA LYS A 2 3.58 56.33 24.24
C LYS A 2 4.11 54.89 24.37
N ALA A 3 4.50 54.45 25.56
CA ALA A 3 5.05 53.10 25.79
C ALA A 3 4.01 51.99 25.57
N PHE A 4 2.74 52.25 25.89
CA PHE A 4 1.65 51.28 25.70
C PHE A 4 1.36 51.05 24.22
N TYR A 5 1.45 52.12 23.40
CA TYR A 5 1.30 52.05 21.96
C TYR A 5 2.41 51.23 21.29
N CYS A 6 3.65 51.35 21.78
CA CYS A 6 4.75 50.52 21.28
C CYS A 6 4.56 49.04 21.61
N LEU A 7 4.07 48.70 22.81
CA LEU A 7 3.81 47.31 23.19
C LEU A 7 2.67 46.69 22.39
N VAL A 8 1.61 47.45 22.09
CA VAL A 8 0.50 47.00 21.23
C VAL A 8 0.98 46.75 19.80
N LEU A 9 1.82 47.63 19.24
CA LEU A 9 2.39 47.43 17.90
C LEU A 9 3.32 46.20 17.83
N ILE A 10 4.15 45.99 18.85
CA ILE A 10 5.01 44.81 18.94
C ILE A 10 4.15 43.53 19.04
N ALA A 11 3.13 43.52 19.90
CA ALA A 11 2.22 42.38 20.03
C ALA A 11 1.47 42.07 18.72
N LEU A 12 1.12 43.08 17.94
CA LEU A 12 0.43 42.92 16.66
C LEU A 12 1.38 42.39 15.57
N VAL A 13 2.62 42.88 15.51
CA VAL A 13 3.64 42.37 14.58
C VAL A 13 4.01 40.92 14.92
N PHE A 14 4.23 40.59 16.19
CA PHE A 14 4.56 39.21 16.58
C PHE A 14 3.35 38.27 16.57
N GLY A 15 2.14 38.77 16.80
CA GLY A 15 0.89 38.00 16.71
C GLY A 15 0.48 37.65 15.28
N CYS A 16 0.84 38.50 14.29
CA CYS A 16 0.54 38.25 12.87
C CYS A 16 1.62 37.42 12.14
N MET A 17 2.80 37.20 12.72
CA MET A 17 3.83 36.32 12.13
C MET A 17 3.64 34.84 12.47
N GLY A 18 2.70 34.52 13.35
CA GLY A 18 2.21 33.16 13.55
C GLY A 18 1.12 32.81 12.53
N GLN A 19 1.43 32.83 11.23
CA GLN A 19 0.66 31.98 10.32
C GLN A 19 1.01 30.54 10.70
N ALA A 20 0.12 29.90 11.46
CA ALA A 20 0.11 28.47 11.55
C ALA A 20 0.03 27.96 10.11
N LYS A 21 1.14 27.44 9.59
CA LYS A 21 1.06 26.47 8.49
C LYS A 21 0.26 25.33 9.09
N ALA A 22 -1.05 25.30 8.82
CA ALA A 22 -1.79 24.06 8.91
C ALA A 22 -1.01 23.06 8.05
N ASP A 23 -0.70 21.89 8.61
CA ASP A 23 -0.07 20.82 7.87
C ASP A 23 -0.82 20.67 6.53
N PRO A 24 -0.14 20.77 5.38
CA PRO A 24 -0.78 20.81 4.07
C PRO A 24 -1.15 19.39 3.63
N VAL A 25 -1.65 18.55 4.53
CA VAL A 25 -2.09 17.21 4.17
C VAL A 25 -3.46 17.35 3.56
N ASP A 26 -3.52 17.12 2.25
CA ASP A 26 -4.69 17.45 1.45
C ASP A 26 -5.44 16.21 0.98
N PHE A 27 -4.84 15.02 1.08
CA PHE A 27 -5.58 13.75 0.99
C PHE A 27 -4.94 12.62 1.80
N HIS A 28 -5.79 11.72 2.28
CA HIS A 28 -5.44 10.56 3.09
C HIS A 28 -5.93 9.27 2.45
N ILE A 29 -5.03 8.30 2.27
CA ILE A 29 -5.39 6.94 1.83
C ILE A 29 -5.27 5.95 2.98
N ARG A 30 -6.27 5.10 3.17
CA ARG A 30 -6.25 4.02 4.17
C ARG A 30 -6.71 2.71 3.56
N VAL A 31 -6.21 1.61 4.10
CA VAL A 31 -6.56 0.25 3.68
C VAL A 31 -7.06 -0.54 4.88
N LEU A 32 -8.31 -1.01 4.79
CA LEU A 32 -9.08 -1.57 5.90
C LEU A 32 -9.54 -3.00 5.62
N ASP A 33 -9.65 -3.80 6.68
CA ASP A 33 -10.28 -5.12 6.71
C ASP A 33 -11.46 -5.11 7.70
N PRO A 34 -12.58 -4.44 7.35
CA PRO A 34 -13.80 -4.57 8.11
C PRO A 34 -14.39 -5.98 7.93
N PRO A 35 -15.17 -6.46 8.92
CA PRO A 35 -15.86 -7.74 8.81
C PRO A 35 -16.69 -7.82 7.52
N PRO A 36 -16.62 -8.94 6.78
CA PRO A 36 -17.30 -9.06 5.50
C PRO A 36 -18.81 -8.88 5.68
N PRO A 37 -19.45 -8.03 4.85
CA PRO A 37 -20.90 -7.85 4.92
C PRO A 37 -21.62 -9.14 4.50
N ALA A 38 -22.67 -9.52 5.23
CA ALA A 38 -23.48 -10.68 4.87
C ALA A 38 -24.17 -10.52 3.49
N ASN A 39 -24.48 -9.28 3.11
CA ASN A 39 -24.97 -8.89 1.79
C ASN A 39 -24.49 -7.45 1.49
N PRO A 40 -23.41 -7.25 0.72
CA PRO A 40 -22.98 -5.91 0.36
C PRO A 40 -24.04 -5.22 -0.50
N SER A 41 -24.51 -4.05 -0.07
CA SER A 41 -25.37 -3.15 -0.86
C SER A 41 -24.58 -2.21 -1.77
N TYR A 42 -23.25 -2.37 -1.79
CA TYR A 42 -22.28 -1.55 -2.51
C TYR A 42 -21.54 -2.40 -3.56
N PRO A 43 -20.98 -1.76 -4.60
CA PRO A 43 -20.20 -2.47 -5.62
C PRO A 43 -18.96 -3.08 -4.98
N LEU A 44 -18.74 -4.37 -5.23
CA LEU A 44 -17.56 -5.11 -4.79
C LEU A 44 -16.73 -5.51 -6.02
N TYR A 45 -15.49 -5.04 -6.08
CA TYR A 45 -14.58 -5.34 -7.17
C TYR A 45 -13.81 -6.63 -6.92
N LEU A 46 -13.95 -7.59 -7.83
CA LEU A 46 -13.24 -8.88 -7.76
C LEU A 46 -11.88 -8.76 -8.44
N ILE A 47 -10.81 -8.79 -7.68
CA ILE A 47 -9.45 -8.58 -8.18
C ILE A 47 -8.75 -9.92 -8.40
N SER A 48 -8.55 -10.28 -9.67
CA SER A 48 -7.94 -11.56 -10.08
C SER A 48 -6.47 -11.45 -10.47
N ALA A 49 -5.90 -10.24 -10.47
CA ALA A 49 -4.51 -9.97 -10.83
C ALA A 49 -3.79 -9.23 -9.70
N THR A 50 -2.45 -9.26 -9.72
CA THR A 50 -1.61 -8.52 -8.77
C THR A 50 -1.48 -7.04 -9.12
N SER A 51 -2.03 -6.60 -10.25
CA SER A 51 -2.12 -5.19 -10.63
C SER A 51 -3.54 -4.85 -11.02
N PHE A 52 -4.09 -3.76 -10.49
CA PHE A 52 -5.44 -3.31 -10.77
C PHE A 52 -5.55 -1.79 -10.64
N ASP A 53 -6.57 -1.23 -11.27
CA ASP A 53 -6.86 0.20 -11.17
C ASP A 53 -7.84 0.47 -10.04
N VAL A 54 -7.66 1.58 -9.34
CA VAL A 54 -8.53 2.05 -8.27
C VAL A 54 -9.10 3.42 -8.64
N SER A 55 -10.41 3.57 -8.46
CA SER A 55 -11.13 4.83 -8.62
C SER A 55 -12.13 4.96 -7.49
N PHE A 56 -12.22 6.13 -6.87
CA PHE A 56 -13.08 6.32 -5.71
C PHE A 56 -14.48 6.73 -6.11
N THR A 57 -15.46 6.24 -5.34
CA THR A 57 -16.85 6.66 -5.41
C THR A 57 -17.31 7.10 -4.02
N PRO A 58 -18.39 7.89 -3.89
CA PRO A 58 -18.91 8.25 -2.58
C PRO A 58 -19.20 7.00 -1.73
N CYS A 59 -18.69 7.01 -0.50
CA CYS A 59 -18.89 5.90 0.44
C CYS A 59 -20.37 5.61 0.69
N LEU A 60 -20.76 4.35 0.59
CA LEU A 60 -22.14 3.92 0.82
C LEU A 60 -22.37 3.47 2.27
N THR A 61 -23.62 3.53 2.71
CA THR A 61 -24.00 3.12 4.07
C THR A 61 -23.62 1.65 4.32
N GLY A 62 -22.85 1.39 5.38
CA GLY A 62 -22.42 0.05 5.77
C GLY A 62 -21.12 -0.42 5.10
N GLU A 63 -20.47 0.43 4.31
CA GLU A 63 -19.17 0.16 3.69
C GLU A 63 -18.01 0.39 4.68
N LEU A 64 -18.14 1.40 5.53
CA LEU A 64 -17.13 1.75 6.55
C LEU A 64 -17.49 1.19 7.94
N PRO A 65 -16.47 0.88 8.78
CA PRO A 65 -16.66 0.60 10.19
C PRO A 65 -17.44 1.69 10.93
N SER A 66 -18.11 1.31 12.01
CA SER A 66 -18.88 2.25 12.83
C SER A 66 -17.97 3.35 13.41
N GLY A 67 -18.30 4.60 13.13
CA GLY A 67 -17.53 5.76 13.62
C GLY A 67 -16.38 6.20 12.71
N MET A 68 -16.21 5.57 11.54
CA MET A 68 -15.30 6.04 10.50
C MET A 68 -16.05 6.84 9.43
N THR A 69 -15.41 7.90 8.94
CA THR A 69 -15.85 8.69 7.79
C THR A 69 -14.70 8.78 6.80
N ALA A 70 -15.04 8.69 5.52
CA ALA A 70 -14.16 8.95 4.39
C ALA A 70 -15.00 9.56 3.27
N ASP A 71 -14.37 10.30 2.37
CA ASP A 71 -15.02 10.96 1.23
C ASP A 71 -15.20 9.97 0.08
N GLY A 72 -14.14 9.22 -0.24
CA GLY A 72 -14.10 8.20 -1.27
C GLY A 72 -13.94 6.79 -0.70
N CYS A 73 -14.67 5.83 -1.25
CA CYS A 73 -14.53 4.42 -0.91
C CYS A 73 -14.38 3.54 -2.17
N PHE A 74 -13.63 2.46 -1.98
CA PHE A 74 -13.45 1.39 -2.94
C PHE A 74 -13.40 0.05 -2.23
N ALA A 75 -14.44 -0.77 -2.40
CA ALA A 75 -14.53 -2.10 -1.82
C ALA A 75 -14.06 -3.18 -2.81
N ALA A 76 -13.11 -4.02 -2.39
CA ALA A 76 -12.56 -5.05 -3.24
C ALA A 76 -12.40 -6.40 -2.52
N ARG A 77 -12.22 -7.45 -3.32
CA ARG A 77 -11.98 -8.81 -2.85
C ARG A 77 -10.83 -9.43 -3.63
N ASN A 78 -9.85 -9.96 -2.92
CA ASN A 78 -8.75 -10.70 -3.54
C ASN A 78 -9.29 -12.06 -4.03
N ILE A 79 -9.24 -12.29 -5.34
CA ILE A 79 -9.54 -13.60 -5.97
C ILE A 79 -8.40 -14.03 -6.90
N SER A 80 -7.19 -13.51 -6.68
CA SER A 80 -6.02 -13.78 -7.51
C SER A 80 -5.46 -15.19 -7.34
N GLY A 81 -5.87 -15.90 -6.28
CA GLY A 81 -5.31 -17.19 -5.90
C GLY A 81 -4.00 -17.10 -5.12
N LEU A 82 -3.55 -15.88 -4.79
CA LEU A 82 -2.32 -15.62 -4.03
C LEU A 82 -2.61 -14.72 -2.82
N ASP A 83 -1.83 -14.89 -1.76
CA ASP A 83 -1.87 -14.02 -0.60
C ASP A 83 -0.96 -12.80 -0.81
N TRP A 84 -1.45 -11.62 -0.45
CA TRP A 84 -0.75 -10.35 -0.65
C TRP A 84 -0.23 -9.82 0.68
N VAL A 85 1.02 -9.38 0.73
CA VAL A 85 1.69 -8.84 1.92
C VAL A 85 1.91 -7.34 1.89
N GLY A 86 1.60 -6.72 0.76
CA GLY A 86 1.67 -5.27 0.63
C GLY A 86 0.89 -4.80 -0.58
N LEU A 87 0.58 -3.51 -0.58
CA LEU A 87 -0.05 -2.81 -1.68
C LEU A 87 0.74 -1.52 -1.92
N ASP A 88 1.18 -1.34 -3.16
CA ASP A 88 1.81 -0.11 -3.62
C ASP A 88 0.84 0.61 -4.56
N PHE A 89 0.45 1.83 -4.19
CA PHE A 89 -0.44 2.68 -4.96
C PHE A 89 0.39 3.71 -5.71
N SER A 90 0.03 3.98 -6.96
CA SER A 90 0.62 5.04 -7.78
C SER A 90 -0.50 5.90 -8.34
N PHE A 91 -0.60 7.13 -7.85
CA PHE A 91 -1.57 8.12 -8.32
C PHE A 91 -0.89 9.24 -9.11
N PRO A 92 -1.39 9.63 -10.29
CA PRO A 92 -0.79 10.72 -11.05
C PRO A 92 -1.01 12.07 -10.34
N SER A 93 0.04 12.88 -10.18
CA SER A 93 -0.01 14.17 -9.44
C SER A 93 -0.68 15.32 -10.22
N GLY A 94 -1.46 15.01 -11.26
CA GLY A 94 -2.11 15.97 -12.13
C GLY A 94 -3.50 16.39 -11.64
N GLY A 95 -4.02 17.48 -12.17
CA GLY A 95 -5.40 17.92 -11.92
C GLY A 95 -5.62 18.37 -10.47
N VAL A 96 -6.59 17.74 -9.79
CA VAL A 96 -6.98 18.08 -8.41
C VAL A 96 -5.87 17.77 -7.39
N LEU A 97 -4.94 16.88 -7.76
CA LEU A 97 -3.79 16.52 -6.92
C LEU A 97 -2.56 17.44 -7.11
N THR A 98 -2.65 18.46 -7.97
CA THR A 98 -1.53 19.39 -8.19
C THR A 98 -1.33 20.32 -6.99
N GLY A 99 -0.19 20.18 -6.31
CA GLY A 99 0.18 20.99 -5.15
C GLY A 99 -0.36 20.45 -3.82
N GLN A 100 -0.99 19.28 -3.84
CA GLN A 100 -1.46 18.57 -2.65
C GLN A 100 -0.30 17.79 -1.99
N THR A 101 -0.42 17.49 -0.70
CA THR A 101 0.44 16.45 -0.07
C THR A 101 -0.37 15.22 0.36
N ALA A 102 0.26 14.05 0.24
CA ALA A 102 -0.36 12.76 0.56
C ALA A 102 -0.10 12.34 2.02
N SER A 103 -1.01 11.56 2.59
CA SER A 103 -0.82 10.92 3.89
C SER A 103 -1.46 9.54 3.95
N CYS A 104 -0.86 8.63 4.70
CA CYS A 104 -1.41 7.30 4.95
C CYS A 104 -1.49 7.01 6.44
N ALA A 105 -2.02 7.98 7.18
CA ALA A 105 -2.26 7.81 8.60
C ALA A 105 -3.15 6.58 8.82
N PRO A 106 -2.73 5.62 9.66
CA PRO A 106 -3.53 4.44 9.95
C PRO A 106 -4.86 4.86 10.54
N ALA A 107 -5.91 4.14 10.16
CA ALA A 107 -7.25 4.36 10.69
C ALA A 107 -7.30 4.02 12.20
N PRO A 108 -8.30 4.49 12.95
CA PRO A 108 -8.43 4.19 14.37
C PRO A 108 -8.69 2.70 14.66
N SER A 109 -9.24 1.95 13.70
CA SER A 109 -9.50 0.51 13.79
C SER A 109 -9.45 -0.14 12.41
N ASP A 110 -9.37 -1.48 12.40
CA ASP A 110 -9.55 -2.31 11.19
C ASP A 110 -8.49 -2.10 10.09
N ASN A 111 -7.27 -1.65 10.44
CA ASN A 111 -6.16 -1.59 9.49
C ASN A 111 -5.63 -2.99 9.17
N ILE A 112 -5.37 -3.24 7.88
CA ILE A 112 -4.69 -4.47 7.43
C ILE A 112 -3.19 -4.38 7.64
N PHE A 113 -2.61 -3.23 7.29
CA PHE A 113 -1.17 -3.02 7.21
C PHE A 113 -0.71 -2.17 8.40
N SER A 114 0.34 -2.62 9.10
CA SER A 114 0.93 -1.85 10.20
C SER A 114 2.00 -0.86 9.77
N ALA A 115 2.63 -1.07 8.60
CA ALA A 115 3.63 -0.19 8.05
C ALA A 115 3.10 0.55 6.81
N THR A 116 3.31 1.86 6.77
CA THR A 116 2.97 2.71 5.63
C THR A 116 4.16 3.57 5.24
N ASP A 117 4.40 3.68 3.93
CA ASP A 117 5.41 4.55 3.33
C ASP A 117 4.72 5.53 2.39
N CYS A 118 4.51 6.75 2.88
CA CYS A 118 3.73 7.75 2.16
C CYS A 118 4.50 9.06 2.10
N PRO A 119 5.24 9.29 1.00
CA PRO A 119 5.95 10.53 0.78
C PRO A 119 4.95 11.67 0.65
N LEU A 120 5.21 12.76 1.37
CA LEU A 120 4.36 13.95 1.36
C LEU A 120 4.26 14.56 -0.05
N ASP A 121 5.38 14.63 -0.76
CA ASP A 121 5.46 15.23 -2.08
C ASP A 121 5.52 14.16 -3.19
N PRO A 122 4.94 14.42 -4.36
CA PRO A 122 4.97 13.48 -5.46
C PRO A 122 6.39 13.35 -6.03
N ALA A 123 6.84 12.12 -6.24
CA ALA A 123 8.08 11.82 -6.94
C ALA A 123 7.78 11.53 -8.41
N ASN A 124 8.56 12.10 -9.34
CA ASN A 124 8.42 11.83 -10.79
C ASN A 124 7.01 12.10 -11.39
N GLY A 125 6.20 12.96 -10.76
CA GLY A 125 4.84 13.27 -11.22
C GLY A 125 3.77 12.27 -10.77
N ALA A 126 4.06 11.43 -9.78
CA ALA A 126 3.11 10.54 -9.14
C ALA A 126 3.29 10.52 -7.61
N PHE A 127 2.22 10.19 -6.90
CA PHE A 127 2.23 9.83 -5.48
C PHE A 127 2.31 8.31 -5.38
N ASP A 128 3.47 7.83 -4.94
CA ASP A 128 3.73 6.41 -4.70
C ASP A 128 3.51 6.14 -3.21
N LEU A 129 2.45 5.41 -2.84
CA LEU A 129 2.09 5.10 -1.45
C LEU A 129 2.23 3.60 -1.21
N GLY A 130 3.11 3.20 -0.30
CA GLY A 130 3.35 1.80 0.06
C GLY A 130 2.64 1.42 1.36
N PHE A 131 2.02 0.24 1.37
CA PHE A 131 1.44 -0.38 2.56
C PHE A 131 2.03 -1.78 2.70
N SER A 132 2.56 -2.10 3.88
CA SER A 132 3.25 -3.37 4.14
C SER A 132 3.05 -3.84 5.58
N GLU A 133 3.63 -4.99 5.92
CA GLU A 133 3.44 -5.63 7.24
C GLU A 133 1.96 -5.95 7.54
N GLY A 134 1.29 -6.57 6.57
CA GLY A 134 -0.08 -7.09 6.69
C GLY A 134 -0.27 -8.26 5.74
N VAL A 135 -1.41 -8.96 5.79
CA VAL A 135 -1.71 -10.04 4.85
C VAL A 135 -3.17 -9.94 4.42
N ILE A 136 -3.40 -9.91 3.11
CA ILE A 136 -4.73 -10.08 2.50
C ILE A 136 -4.75 -11.47 1.87
N HIS A 137 -5.47 -12.41 2.47
CA HIS A 137 -5.52 -13.76 1.94
C HIS A 137 -6.40 -13.81 0.69
N ASN A 138 -6.18 -14.84 -0.12
CA ASN A 138 -7.08 -15.11 -1.23
C ASN A 138 -8.50 -15.42 -0.71
N GLY A 139 -9.47 -14.62 -1.14
CA GLY A 139 -10.86 -14.67 -0.73
C GLY A 139 -11.25 -13.60 0.29
N ASP A 140 -10.30 -12.87 0.85
CA ASP A 140 -10.53 -11.80 1.83
C ASP A 140 -11.05 -10.52 1.16
N TYR A 141 -11.82 -9.77 1.94
CA TYR A 141 -12.37 -8.48 1.56
C TYR A 141 -11.46 -7.40 2.11
N PHE A 142 -11.30 -6.32 1.35
CA PHE A 142 -10.55 -5.17 1.80
C PHE A 142 -11.16 -3.90 1.21
N PHE A 143 -10.97 -2.79 1.92
CA PHE A 143 -11.56 -1.51 1.56
C PHE A 143 -10.44 -0.49 1.49
N ILE A 144 -10.46 0.32 0.45
CA ILE A 144 -9.55 1.43 0.27
C ILE A 144 -10.38 2.69 0.39
N THR A 145 -9.97 3.58 1.28
CA THR A 145 -10.71 4.81 1.56
C THR A 145 -9.83 6.02 1.30
N GLU A 146 -10.44 7.07 0.79
CA GLU A 146 -9.83 8.37 0.52
C GLU A 146 -10.58 9.46 1.29
N ASP A 147 -9.84 10.40 1.86
CA ASP A 147 -10.35 11.52 2.66
C ASP A 147 -9.54 12.76 2.31
N GLY A 148 -10.17 13.78 1.72
CA GLY A 148 -9.49 14.99 1.25
C GLY A 148 -10.05 15.60 -0.03
N VAL A 149 -10.40 14.78 -1.03
CA VAL A 149 -10.94 15.25 -2.31
C VAL A 149 -12.46 15.12 -2.36
N VAL A 150 -13.12 16.28 -2.41
CA VAL A 150 -14.58 16.37 -2.55
C VAL A 150 -14.95 17.13 -3.82
N PRO A 151 -15.70 16.53 -4.76
CA PRO A 151 -16.26 15.17 -4.75
C PRO A 151 -15.22 14.08 -5.03
N PRO A 152 -15.41 12.85 -4.50
CA PRO A 152 -14.44 11.75 -4.62
C PRO A 152 -14.25 11.26 -6.06
N GLU A 153 -15.22 11.53 -6.94
CA GLU A 153 -15.14 11.20 -8.37
C GLU A 153 -14.10 12.05 -9.13
N ASP A 154 -13.71 13.20 -8.57
CA ASP A 154 -12.67 14.06 -9.14
C ASP A 154 -11.25 13.54 -8.82
N PHE A 155 -11.15 12.54 -7.93
CA PHE A 155 -9.89 11.89 -7.62
C PHE A 155 -9.44 11.04 -8.83
N PRO A 156 -8.18 11.19 -9.30
CA PRO A 156 -7.73 10.48 -10.49
C PRO A 156 -7.65 8.96 -10.26
N THR A 157 -7.87 8.20 -11.32
CA THR A 157 -7.65 6.74 -11.27
C THR A 157 -6.19 6.43 -10.97
N GLY A 158 -5.96 5.67 -9.90
CA GLY A 158 -4.65 5.17 -9.51
C GLY A 158 -4.41 3.76 -9.99
N SER A 159 -3.14 3.38 -10.07
CA SER A 159 -2.74 1.98 -10.27
C SER A 159 -2.29 1.40 -8.94
N VAL A 160 -2.70 0.18 -8.63
CA VAL A 160 -2.31 -0.54 -7.43
C VAL A 160 -1.58 -1.81 -7.84
N THR A 161 -0.42 -2.03 -7.26
CA THR A 161 0.35 -3.27 -7.39
C THR A 161 0.47 -3.96 -6.05
N ALA A 162 -0.01 -5.20 -5.99
CA ALA A 162 0.08 -6.05 -4.81
C ALA A 162 1.42 -6.79 -4.76
N THR A 163 2.09 -6.69 -3.62
CA THR A 163 3.27 -7.50 -3.32
C THR A 163 2.80 -8.87 -2.84
N VAL A 164 3.16 -9.92 -3.57
CA VAL A 164 2.79 -11.31 -3.25
C VAL A 164 3.81 -11.97 -2.34
N LEU A 165 3.35 -12.83 -1.44
CA LEU A 165 4.21 -13.84 -0.84
C LEU A 165 4.59 -14.85 -1.91
N THR A 166 5.74 -14.66 -2.54
CA THR A 166 6.38 -15.77 -3.24
C THR A 166 6.90 -16.72 -2.17
N PRO A 167 6.42 -17.97 -2.07
CA PRO A 167 7.09 -18.96 -1.23
C PRO A 167 8.50 -19.11 -1.80
N GLU A 168 9.52 -18.66 -1.06
CA GLU A 168 10.89 -18.95 -1.47
C GLU A 168 11.01 -20.47 -1.58
N PRO A 169 11.59 -21.01 -2.67
CA PRO A 169 11.85 -22.43 -2.73
C PRO A 169 12.72 -22.81 -1.53
N GLU A 170 12.26 -23.78 -0.74
CA GLU A 170 12.97 -24.15 0.49
C GLU A 170 14.46 -24.35 0.19
N PRO A 171 15.38 -23.64 0.86
CA PRO A 171 16.81 -23.72 0.55
C PRO A 171 17.35 -25.14 0.72
N MET A 172 16.67 -26.00 1.49
CA MET A 172 16.95 -27.44 1.58
C MET A 172 16.69 -28.20 0.28
N VAL A 173 15.67 -27.84 -0.50
CA VAL A 173 15.41 -28.48 -1.80
C VAL A 173 16.49 -28.09 -2.80
N LEU A 174 16.90 -26.82 -2.80
CA LEU A 174 17.95 -26.31 -3.69
C LEU A 174 19.33 -26.85 -3.29
N LEU A 175 19.61 -26.97 -1.99
CA LEU A 175 20.83 -27.59 -1.46
C LEU A 175 20.85 -29.10 -1.74
N SER A 176 19.75 -29.82 -1.52
CA SER A 176 19.69 -31.27 -1.72
C SER A 176 19.83 -31.64 -3.20
N THR A 177 19.18 -30.90 -4.10
CA THR A 177 19.37 -31.07 -5.56
C THR A 177 20.80 -30.74 -5.98
N GLY A 178 21.41 -29.68 -5.44
CA GLY A 178 22.82 -29.35 -5.67
C GLY A 178 23.78 -30.46 -5.20
N VAL A 179 23.60 -30.98 -3.99
CA VAL A 179 24.44 -32.06 -3.42
C VAL A 179 24.26 -33.37 -4.19
N LEU A 180 23.04 -33.70 -4.61
CA LEU A 180 22.76 -34.89 -5.40
C LEU A 180 23.44 -34.83 -6.77
N LEU A 181 23.33 -33.70 -7.47
CA LEU A 181 23.98 -33.49 -8.77
C LEU A 181 25.51 -33.54 -8.64
N PHE A 182 26.07 -32.93 -7.60
CA PHE A 182 27.51 -32.99 -7.32
C PHE A 182 27.97 -34.43 -7.03
N GLY A 183 27.21 -35.18 -6.24
CA GLY A 183 27.47 -36.60 -5.97
C GLY A 183 27.43 -37.46 -7.24
N CYS A 184 26.46 -37.22 -8.13
CA CYS A 184 26.37 -37.91 -9.41
C CYS A 184 27.58 -37.64 -10.32
N LEU A 185 28.08 -36.40 -10.33
CA LEU A 185 29.28 -36.02 -11.10
C LEU A 185 30.53 -36.75 -10.58
N LEU A 186 30.76 -36.75 -9.27
CA LEU A 186 31.89 -37.45 -8.65
C LEU A 186 31.82 -38.97 -8.89
N TYR A 187 30.63 -39.55 -8.82
CA TYR A 187 30.42 -40.96 -9.11
C TYR A 187 30.71 -41.29 -10.59
N ALA A 188 30.26 -40.44 -11.51
CA ALA A 188 30.53 -40.58 -12.93
C ALA A 188 32.03 -40.46 -13.26
N GLU A 189 32.76 -39.54 -12.62
CA GLU A 189 34.21 -39.45 -12.76
C GLU A 189 34.93 -40.69 -12.25
N ARG A 190 34.55 -41.19 -11.07
CA ARG A 190 35.14 -42.42 -10.51
C ARG A 190 34.95 -43.60 -11.46
N LEU A 191 33.76 -43.75 -12.04
CA LEU A 191 33.47 -44.79 -13.03
C LEU A 191 34.32 -44.65 -14.30
N ARG A 192 34.58 -43.42 -14.77
CA ARG A 192 35.47 -43.19 -15.92
C ARG A 192 36.90 -43.59 -15.61
N VAL A 193 37.42 -43.22 -14.44
CA VAL A 193 38.79 -43.57 -14.03
C VAL A 193 38.96 -45.09 -13.92
N LEU A 194 38.01 -45.79 -13.28
CA LEU A 194 38.05 -47.25 -13.15
C LEU A 194 37.94 -48.00 -14.49
N ARG A 195 37.24 -47.43 -15.48
CA ARG A 195 37.20 -47.99 -16.84
C ARG A 195 38.45 -47.68 -17.66
N ALA A 196 39.17 -46.62 -17.31
CA ALA A 196 40.39 -46.20 -18.00
C ALA A 196 41.66 -46.90 -17.50
N SER A 197 41.61 -47.58 -16.35
CA SER A 197 42.72 -48.42 -15.86
C SER A 197 42.80 -49.75 -16.62
N PRO A 198 43.81 -49.98 -17.49
CA PRO A 198 44.01 -51.27 -18.12
C PRO A 198 44.52 -52.28 -17.07
N LEU A 199 43.90 -53.47 -17.06
CA LEU A 199 44.39 -54.64 -16.34
C LEU A 199 45.85 -54.90 -16.73
N CYS A 200 46.76 -54.79 -15.77
CA CYS A 200 48.08 -55.45 -15.81
C CYS A 200 47.95 -56.84 -15.22
#